data_AF-A0A672R5P4-F1
#
_entry.id   AF-A0A672R5P4-F1
#
_cell.length_a   1.000
_cell.length_b   1.000
_cell.length_c   1.000
_cell.angle_alpha   90.00
_cell.angle_beta   90.00
_cell.angle_gamma   90.00
#
_symmetry.space_group_name_H-M   'P 1'
#
loop_
_entity.id
_entity.type
_entity.pdbx_description
1 polymer ?
#
loop_
_entity_poly.entity_id
_entity_poly.type
_entity_poly.pdbx_seq_one_letter_code
_entity_poly.pdbx_strand_id
1 'polypeptide(L)'
;MDPNLLTLFKLSLILVNTLMTRGLSDADGVDLLFTQRPWLLQCNQTLLLLEMERCGEQFSIDMNHVHPDDRCNLTHFIREYHVFSFCTEMNAERIGCFWPNPAVERFIISIHKHFFSNCSLEHVVFVDPPDVTLTLLILVPVFLTLAMVVLVVWCSKRSDILA
;
A
#
# COMPACT_ATOMS: atom_id res chain seq x y z
N MET A 1 -5.63 -28.64 38.99
CA MET A 1 -4.90 -28.20 37.78
C MET A 1 -3.52 -28.81 37.84
N ASP A 2 -3.21 -29.75 36.95
CA ASP A 2 -1.94 -30.46 36.98
C ASP A 2 -0.80 -29.55 36.50
N PRO A 3 0.28 -29.37 37.29
CA PRO A 3 1.40 -28.48 36.94
C PRO A 3 2.11 -28.89 35.65
N ASN A 4 1.96 -30.16 35.25
CA ASN A 4 2.48 -30.72 34.01
C ASN A 4 1.70 -30.28 32.75
N LEU A 5 0.39 -29.98 32.88
CA LEU A 5 -0.43 -29.51 31.77
C LEU A 5 -0.17 -28.02 31.46
N LEU A 6 0.02 -27.21 32.51
CA LEU A 6 0.36 -25.80 32.37
C LEU A 6 1.75 -25.61 31.76
N THR A 7 2.71 -26.46 32.12
CA THR A 7 4.07 -26.43 31.56
C THR A 7 4.09 -26.86 30.09
N LEU A 8 3.32 -27.89 29.71
CA LEU A 8 3.13 -28.27 28.31
C LEU A 8 2.50 -27.14 27.49
N PHE A 9 1.51 -26.42 28.04
CA PHE A 9 0.87 -25.30 27.34
C PHE A 9 1.81 -24.09 27.19
N LYS A 10 2.69 -23.84 28.17
CA LYS A 10 3.73 -22.81 28.01
C LYS A 10 4.77 -23.20 26.97
N LEU A 11 5.18 -24.47 26.95
CA LEU A 11 6.13 -25.00 25.96
C LEU A 11 5.57 -24.92 24.54
N SER A 12 4.28 -25.22 24.34
CA SER A 12 3.66 -25.10 23.02
C SER A 12 3.58 -23.65 22.55
N LEU A 13 3.22 -22.70 23.42
CA LEU A 13 3.20 -21.27 23.07
C LEU A 13 4.60 -20.73 22.72
N ILE A 14 5.63 -21.15 23.45
CA ILE A 14 7.03 -20.77 23.16
C ILE A 14 7.48 -21.36 21.82
N LEU A 15 7.11 -22.62 21.55
CA LEU A 15 7.44 -23.28 20.28
C LEU A 15 6.77 -22.59 19.08
N VAL A 16 5.51 -22.19 19.23
CA VAL A 16 4.77 -21.45 18.18
C VAL A 16 5.38 -20.07 17.95
N ASN A 17 5.73 -19.33 19.02
CA ASN A 17 6.35 -18.01 18.89
C ASN A 17 7.74 -18.06 18.25
N THR A 18 8.53 -19.10 18.56
CA THR A 18 9.86 -19.30 17.96
C THR A 18 9.79 -19.79 16.52
N LEU A 19 8.75 -20.54 16.15
CA LEU A 19 8.48 -20.93 14.77
C LEU A 19 8.03 -19.73 13.91
N MET A 20 7.16 -18.87 14.45
CA MET A 20 6.67 -17.66 13.74
C MET A 20 7.77 -16.62 13.51
N THR A 21 8.71 -16.46 14.44
CA THR A 21 9.82 -15.49 14.32
C THR A 21 10.93 -15.96 13.37
N ARG A 22 11.07 -17.27 13.14
CA ARG A 22 12.01 -17.82 12.14
C ARG A 22 11.53 -17.63 10.69
N GLY A 23 10.24 -17.36 10.46
CA GLY A 23 9.70 -17.09 9.13
C GLY A 23 9.83 -15.63 8.66
N LEU A 24 10.37 -14.72 9.49
CA LEU A 24 10.49 -13.29 9.17
C LEU A 24 11.94 -12.82 8.89
N SER A 25 12.91 -13.74 8.86
CA SER A 25 14.28 -13.40 8.49
C SER A 25 14.49 -13.67 7.00
N ASP A 26 13.87 -12.84 6.16
CA ASP A 26 14.28 -12.71 4.77
C ASP A 26 15.46 -11.74 4.73
N ALA A 27 16.67 -12.30 4.76
CA ALA A 27 17.91 -11.58 4.51
C ALA A 27 18.41 -11.98 3.12
N ASP A 28 17.59 -11.70 2.10
CA ASP A 28 18.01 -11.84 0.71
C ASP A 28 18.55 -10.52 0.22
N GLY A 29 19.84 -10.57 -0.15
CA GLY A 29 20.57 -9.48 -0.76
C GLY A 29 19.91 -9.08 -2.08
N VAL A 30 19.17 -7.98 -2.05
CA VAL A 30 18.75 -7.26 -3.24
C VAL A 30 19.96 -6.51 -3.79
N ASP A 31 20.64 -7.19 -4.70
CA ASP A 31 21.36 -6.64 -5.85
C ASP A 31 22.12 -5.33 -5.65
N LEU A 32 23.42 -5.51 -5.35
CA LEU A 32 24.55 -4.61 -5.62
C LEU A 32 24.72 -4.28 -7.14
N LEU A 33 23.62 -4.09 -7.85
CA LEU A 33 23.56 -3.54 -9.22
C LEU A 33 23.00 -2.10 -9.19
N PHE A 34 22.76 -1.51 -8.03
CA PHE A 34 22.44 -0.07 -7.93
C PHE A 34 23.68 0.82 -7.76
N THR A 35 24.86 0.23 -7.57
CA THR A 35 26.12 0.95 -7.29
C THR A 35 26.97 1.24 -8.52
N GLN A 36 26.39 1.24 -9.72
CA GLN A 36 27.12 1.59 -10.95
C GLN A 36 26.42 2.66 -11.80
N ARG A 37 25.94 3.72 -11.16
CA ARG A 37 26.03 5.07 -11.74
C ARG A 37 26.54 5.99 -10.64
N PRO A 38 27.73 6.60 -10.78
CA PRO A 38 28.19 7.55 -9.78
C PRO A 38 27.21 8.73 -9.83
N TRP A 39 26.36 8.85 -8.81
CA TRP A 39 25.52 10.03 -8.51
C TRP A 39 26.38 11.25 -8.10
N LEU A 40 27.55 11.41 -8.74
CA LEU A 40 28.39 12.61 -8.73
C LEU A 40 28.16 13.44 -10.01
N LEU A 41 27.01 13.27 -10.68
CA LEU A 41 26.50 14.38 -11.49
C LEU A 41 25.83 15.35 -10.51
N GLN A 42 26.45 16.51 -10.35
CA GLN A 42 25.80 17.66 -9.73
C GLN A 42 24.48 17.90 -10.50
N CYS A 43 23.35 17.58 -9.88
CA CYS A 43 22.04 17.81 -10.49
C CYS A 43 21.90 19.30 -10.77
N ASN A 44 21.84 19.67 -12.05
CA ASN A 44 21.63 21.04 -12.45
C ASN A 44 20.15 21.38 -12.33
N GLN A 45 19.75 21.95 -11.20
CA GLN A 45 18.36 22.24 -10.88
C GLN A 45 17.69 23.20 -11.87
N THR A 46 18.43 24.16 -12.45
CA THR A 46 17.85 25.09 -13.43
C THR A 46 17.55 24.40 -14.74
N LEU A 47 18.46 23.55 -15.21
CA LEU A 47 18.24 22.72 -16.41
C LEU A 47 17.09 21.74 -16.19
N LEU A 48 17.01 21.13 -15.00
CA LEU A 48 15.92 20.25 -14.63
C LEU A 48 14.56 20.95 -14.73
N LEU A 49 14.43 22.15 -14.16
CA LEU A 49 13.18 22.91 -14.20
C LEU A 49 12.77 23.28 -15.64
N LEU A 50 13.73 23.64 -16.50
CA LEU A 50 13.45 23.91 -17.91
C LEU A 50 12.89 22.69 -18.64
N GLU A 51 13.44 21.50 -18.39
CA GLU A 51 12.90 20.26 -18.97
C GLU A 51 11.52 19.91 -18.37
N MET A 52 11.29 20.19 -17.08
CA MET A 52 9.97 20.02 -16.48
C MET A 52 8.92 20.92 -17.14
N GLU A 53 9.25 22.20 -17.38
CA GLU A 53 8.38 23.14 -18.09
C GLU A 53 8.01 22.63 -19.49
N ARG A 54 8.98 22.08 -20.24
CA ARG A 54 8.73 21.46 -21.54
C ARG A 54 7.78 20.27 -21.44
N CYS A 55 7.98 19.38 -20.46
CA CYS A 55 7.05 18.26 -20.22
C CYS A 55 5.64 18.76 -19.87
N GLY A 56 5.54 19.85 -19.09
CA GLY A 56 4.25 20.46 -18.74
C GLY A 56 3.55 21.16 -19.91
N GLU A 57 4.29 21.79 -20.81
CA GLU A 57 3.74 22.37 -22.04
C GLU A 57 3.14 21.28 -22.93
N GLN A 58 3.87 20.17 -23.12
CA GLN A 58 3.35 19.02 -23.86
C GLN A 58 2.10 18.44 -23.20
N PHE A 59 2.12 18.27 -21.88
CA PHE A 59 0.95 17.81 -21.12
C PHE A 59 -0.26 18.75 -21.29
N SER A 60 -0.04 20.07 -21.32
CA SER A 60 -1.09 21.06 -21.58
C SER A 60 -1.72 20.88 -22.96
N ILE A 61 -0.90 20.60 -23.98
CA ILE A 61 -1.37 20.30 -25.33
C ILE A 61 -2.18 18.99 -25.35
N ASP A 62 -1.67 17.95 -24.70
CA ASP A 62 -2.31 16.64 -24.66
C ASP A 62 -3.68 16.72 -23.94
N MET A 63 -3.75 17.50 -22.87
CA MET A 63 -4.97 17.78 -22.10
C MET A 63 -6.05 18.55 -22.87
N ASN A 64 -5.74 19.16 -24.03
CA ASN A 64 -6.77 19.78 -24.88
C ASN A 64 -7.75 18.75 -25.47
N HIS A 65 -7.34 17.48 -25.56
CA HIS A 65 -8.22 16.40 -26.01
C HIS A 65 -9.17 15.91 -24.90
N VAL A 66 -8.92 16.30 -23.64
CA VAL A 66 -9.75 15.96 -22.48
C VAL A 66 -10.73 17.10 -22.21
N HIS A 67 -12.03 16.81 -22.28
CA HIS A 67 -13.06 17.81 -22.03
C HIS A 67 -12.94 18.37 -20.59
N PRO A 68 -13.18 19.67 -20.35
CA PRO A 68 -13.08 20.26 -19.01
C PRO A 68 -13.85 19.52 -17.92
N ASP A 69 -15.04 19.01 -18.24
CA ASP A 69 -15.90 18.27 -17.31
C ASP A 69 -15.34 16.87 -16.96
N ASP A 70 -14.51 16.29 -17.83
CA ASP A 70 -13.93 14.96 -17.66
C ASP A 70 -12.61 14.98 -16.88
N ARG A 71 -12.06 16.16 -16.57
CA ARG A 71 -10.75 16.30 -15.93
C ARG A 71 -10.68 15.71 -14.54
N CYS A 72 -11.81 15.54 -13.85
CA CYS A 72 -11.86 14.91 -12.53
C CYS A 72 -12.05 13.39 -12.59
N ASN A 73 -12.24 12.81 -13.77
CA ASN A 73 -12.31 11.36 -13.95
C ASN A 73 -10.96 10.83 -14.43
N LEU A 74 -10.27 10.09 -13.55
CA LEU A 74 -8.94 9.52 -13.82
C LEU A 74 -8.89 8.76 -15.15
N THR A 75 -9.95 8.04 -15.50
CA THR A 75 -10.03 7.22 -16.72
C THR A 75 -9.82 8.04 -18.01
N HIS A 76 -10.20 9.32 -18.00
CA HIS A 76 -10.15 10.16 -19.21
C HIS A 76 -8.77 10.78 -19.45
N PHE A 77 -7.94 10.94 -18.42
CA PHE A 77 -6.65 11.63 -18.54
C PHE A 77 -5.44 10.78 -18.08
N ILE A 78 -5.65 9.57 -17.56
CA ILE A 78 -4.57 8.69 -17.05
C ILE A 78 -3.47 8.46 -18.08
N ARG A 79 -3.83 8.34 -19.37
CA ARG A 79 -2.86 8.15 -20.45
C ARG A 79 -1.96 9.38 -20.61
N GLU A 80 -2.55 10.57 -20.68
CA GLU A 80 -1.79 11.82 -20.86
C GLU A 80 -0.93 12.11 -19.61
N TYR A 81 -1.46 11.82 -18.43
CA TYR A 81 -0.70 11.93 -17.19
C TYR A 81 0.48 10.94 -17.13
N HIS A 82 0.31 9.71 -17.62
CA HIS A 82 1.39 8.74 -17.71
C HIS A 82 2.51 9.21 -18.66
N VAL A 83 2.16 9.79 -19.81
CA VAL A 83 3.14 10.38 -20.74
C VAL A 83 3.89 11.54 -20.06
N PHE A 84 3.17 12.39 -19.33
CA PHE A 84 3.75 13.47 -18.54
C PHE A 84 4.72 12.96 -17.47
N SER A 85 4.30 12.01 -16.63
CA SER A 85 5.17 11.48 -15.56
C SER A 85 6.42 10.82 -16.14
N PHE A 86 6.26 10.03 -17.21
CA PHE A 86 7.37 9.41 -17.93
C PHE A 86 8.35 10.44 -18.51
N CYS A 87 7.84 11.56 -19.07
CA CYS A 87 8.68 12.66 -19.53
C CYS A 87 9.52 13.27 -18.40
N THR A 88 8.92 13.48 -17.22
CA THR A 88 9.63 14.04 -16.07
C THR A 88 10.69 13.10 -15.51
N GLU A 89 10.40 11.80 -15.46
CA GLU A 89 11.31 10.74 -15.01
C GLU A 89 12.51 10.64 -15.95
N MET A 90 12.26 10.46 -17.25
CA MET A 90 13.30 10.34 -18.27
C MET A 90 14.23 11.56 -18.30
N ASN A 91 13.71 12.78 -18.15
CA ASN A 91 14.55 13.98 -18.16
C ASN A 91 15.33 14.14 -16.85
N ALA A 92 14.75 13.80 -15.70
CA ALA A 92 15.49 13.78 -14.44
C ALA A 92 16.68 12.80 -14.52
N GLU A 93 16.44 11.58 -15.02
CA GLU A 93 17.50 10.57 -15.21
C GLU A 93 18.58 11.04 -16.19
N ARG A 94 18.20 11.64 -17.33
CA ARG A 94 19.15 12.16 -18.33
C ARG A 94 20.07 13.25 -17.79
N ILE A 95 19.54 14.11 -16.93
CA ILE A 95 20.30 15.20 -16.28
C ILE A 95 21.17 14.66 -15.13
N GLY A 96 20.93 13.42 -14.68
CA GLY A 96 21.60 12.83 -13.52
C GLY A 96 20.98 13.24 -12.19
N CYS A 97 19.73 13.70 -12.20
CA CYS A 97 18.95 13.99 -11.01
C CYS A 97 18.12 12.76 -10.61
N PHE A 98 17.96 12.53 -9.30
CA PHE A 98 17.03 11.51 -8.81
C PHE A 98 15.57 11.91 -9.08
N TRP A 99 14.73 10.94 -9.43
CA TRP A 99 13.28 11.09 -9.56
C TRP A 99 12.59 10.17 -8.55
N PRO A 100 11.64 10.67 -7.74
CA PRO A 100 11.20 12.05 -7.63
C PRO A 100 12.18 12.94 -6.84
N ASN A 101 12.09 14.26 -6.99
CA ASN A 101 12.84 15.23 -6.16
C ASN A 101 11.98 16.46 -5.81
N PRO A 102 12.37 17.29 -4.81
CA PRO A 102 11.54 18.41 -4.37
C PRO A 102 11.25 19.49 -5.42
N ALA A 103 12.08 19.62 -6.46
CA ALA A 103 11.82 20.57 -7.55
C ALA A 103 10.73 20.03 -8.48
N VAL A 104 10.84 18.74 -8.85
CA VAL A 104 9.84 18.03 -9.67
C VAL A 104 8.51 17.92 -8.91
N GLU A 105 8.53 17.62 -7.62
CA GLU A 105 7.33 17.55 -6.78
C GLU A 105 6.56 18.88 -6.79
N ARG A 106 7.25 20.01 -6.57
CA ARG A 106 6.62 21.34 -6.62
C ARG A 106 6.03 21.63 -7.99
N PHE A 107 6.71 21.23 -9.05
CA PHE A 107 6.22 21.41 -10.41
C PHE A 107 4.96 20.57 -10.68
N ILE A 108 4.97 19.29 -10.31
CA ILE A 108 3.81 18.41 -10.42
C ILE A 108 2.62 18.97 -9.62
N ILE A 109 2.84 19.46 -8.40
CA ILE A 109 1.80 20.11 -7.60
C ILE A 109 1.22 21.34 -8.31
N SER A 110 2.06 22.13 -9.00
CA SER A 110 1.61 23.29 -9.79
C SER A 110 0.70 22.86 -10.94
N ILE A 111 1.07 21.81 -11.69
CA ILE A 111 0.24 21.23 -12.74
C ILE A 111 -1.09 20.74 -12.16
N HIS A 112 -1.07 20.06 -11.01
CA HIS A 112 -2.28 19.60 -10.33
C HIS A 112 -3.21 20.75 -9.96
N LYS A 113 -2.68 21.84 -9.40
CA LYS A 113 -3.47 23.04 -9.09
C LYS A 113 -4.04 23.70 -10.35
N HIS A 114 -3.32 23.65 -11.47
CA HIS A 114 -3.78 24.28 -12.71
C HIS A 114 -4.94 23.51 -13.37
N PHE A 115 -4.80 22.18 -13.51
CA PHE A 115 -5.78 21.37 -14.25
C PHE A 115 -6.89 20.75 -13.39
N PHE A 116 -6.62 20.51 -12.09
CA PHE A 116 -7.49 19.72 -11.21
C PHE A 116 -7.93 20.47 -9.93
N SER A 117 -7.80 21.79 -9.87
CA SER A 117 -8.12 22.59 -8.65
C SER A 117 -9.55 22.45 -8.14
N ASN A 118 -10.51 22.20 -9.02
CA ASN A 118 -11.93 22.06 -8.68
C ASN A 118 -12.39 20.60 -8.55
N CYS A 119 -11.47 19.65 -8.57
CA CYS A 119 -11.82 18.25 -8.40
C CYS A 119 -11.93 17.90 -6.92
N SER A 120 -13.09 17.40 -6.51
CA SER A 120 -13.27 16.76 -5.21
C SER A 120 -12.81 15.31 -5.30
N LEU A 121 -11.87 14.90 -4.44
CA LEU A 121 -11.62 13.48 -4.25
C LEU A 121 -12.75 12.90 -3.42
N GLU A 122 -13.53 12.00 -4.01
CA GLU A 122 -14.39 11.11 -3.23
C GLU A 122 -13.46 10.14 -2.50
N HIS A 123 -13.06 10.52 -1.29
CA HIS A 123 -12.28 9.66 -0.43
C HIS A 123 -13.15 8.46 -0.07
N VAL A 124 -12.94 7.34 -0.75
CA VAL A 124 -13.33 6.04 -0.21
C VAL A 124 -12.38 5.80 0.96
N VAL A 125 -12.84 6.20 2.14
CA VAL A 125 -12.12 6.03 3.39
C VAL A 125 -12.16 4.54 3.72
N PHE A 126 -11.15 3.79 3.27
CA PHE A 126 -10.86 2.45 3.73
C PHE A 126 -10.28 2.54 5.14
N VAL A 127 -11.16 2.72 6.12
CA VAL A 127 -10.81 2.73 7.55
C VAL A 127 -11.33 1.46 8.17
N ASP A 128 -10.48 0.86 8.99
CA ASP A 128 -10.86 -0.30 9.80
C ASP A 128 -12.09 0.06 10.65
N PRO A 129 -13.03 -0.88 10.84
CA PRO A 129 -14.14 -0.65 11.73
C PRO A 129 -13.63 -0.36 13.15
N PRO A 130 -14.38 0.40 13.98
CA PRO A 130 -13.98 0.69 15.35
C PRO A 130 -13.59 -0.59 16.11
N ASP A 131 -12.57 -0.52 16.96
CA ASP A 131 -11.99 -1.67 17.67
C ASP A 131 -13.04 -2.54 18.38
N VAL A 132 -14.07 -1.92 18.95
CA VAL A 132 -15.18 -2.63 19.62
C VAL A 132 -15.97 -3.47 18.63
N THR A 133 -16.30 -2.93 17.45
CA THR A 133 -17.02 -3.64 16.40
C THR A 133 -16.17 -4.78 15.84
N LEU A 134 -14.88 -4.51 15.57
CA LEU A 134 -13.94 -5.53 15.12
C LEU A 134 -13.82 -6.68 16.13
N THR A 135 -13.66 -6.34 17.42
CA THR A 135 -13.54 -7.33 18.50
C THR A 135 -14.80 -8.19 18.63
N LEU A 136 -15.99 -7.59 18.54
CA LEU A 136 -17.24 -8.34 18.56
C LEU A 136 -17.37 -9.28 17.36
N LEU A 137 -17.03 -8.80 16.15
CA LEU A 137 -17.04 -9.61 14.93
C LEU A 137 -16.08 -10.82 15.01
N ILE A 138 -14.99 -10.71 15.77
CA ILE A 138 -14.07 -11.82 16.02
C ILE A 138 -14.60 -12.76 17.11
N LEU A 139 -15.08 -12.22 18.23
CA LEU A 139 -15.48 -13.01 19.39
C LEU A 139 -16.76 -13.82 19.16
N VAL A 140 -17.76 -13.25 18.50
CA VAL A 140 -19.05 -13.92 18.24
C VAL A 140 -18.87 -15.28 17.52
N PRO A 141 -18.21 -15.37 16.35
CA PRO A 141 -18.02 -16.66 15.68
C PRO A 141 -17.17 -17.64 16.50
N VAL A 142 -16.19 -17.16 17.27
CA VAL A 142 -15.41 -18.02 18.18
C VAL A 142 -16.32 -18.64 19.24
N PHE A 143 -17.16 -17.86 19.91
CA PHE A 143 -18.08 -18.38 20.91
C PHE A 143 -19.13 -19.33 20.31
N LEU A 144 -19.65 -19.03 19.12
CA LEU A 144 -20.59 -19.89 18.42
C LEU A 144 -19.97 -21.25 18.07
N THR A 145 -18.74 -21.27 17.56
CA THR A 145 -18.05 -22.54 17.25
C THR A 145 -17.81 -23.37 18.51
N LEU A 146 -17.39 -22.75 19.61
CA LEU A 146 -17.23 -23.43 20.90
C LEU A 146 -18.57 -24.00 21.41
N ALA A 147 -19.65 -23.23 21.33
CA ALA A 147 -20.98 -23.69 21.72
C ALA A 147 -21.45 -24.88 20.88
N MET A 148 -21.25 -24.83 19.56
CA MET A 148 -21.60 -25.93 18.66
C MET A 148 -20.81 -27.21 18.99
N VAL A 149 -19.50 -27.11 19.25
CA VAL A 149 -18.68 -28.26 19.64
C VAL A 149 -19.19 -28.86 20.96
N VAL A 150 -19.48 -28.04 21.96
CA VAL A 150 -20.03 -28.50 23.26
C VAL A 150 -21.37 -29.18 23.06
N LEU A 151 -22.27 -28.61 22.25
CA LEU A 151 -23.57 -29.20 21.94
C LEU A 151 -23.44 -30.56 21.25
N VAL A 152 -22.56 -30.68 20.25
CA VAL A 152 -22.32 -31.95 19.54
C VAL A 152 -21.80 -33.02 20.49
N VAL A 153 -20.80 -32.69 21.32
CA VAL A 153 -20.23 -33.63 22.31
C VAL A 153 -21.30 -34.05 23.33
N TRP A 154 -22.10 -33.11 23.82
CA TRP A 154 -23.18 -33.40 24.76
C TRP A 154 -24.25 -34.31 24.14
N CYS A 155 -24.70 -34.00 22.92
CA CYS A 155 -25.69 -34.80 22.20
C CYS A 155 -25.18 -36.20 21.86
N SER A 156 -23.92 -36.34 21.43
CA SER A 156 -23.30 -37.66 21.19
C SER A 156 -23.28 -38.49 22.46
N LYS A 157 -22.74 -37.94 23.56
CA LYS A 157 -22.67 -38.64 24.84
C LYS A 157 -24.05 -39.05 25.37
N ARG A 158 -25.06 -38.21 25.20
CA ARG A 158 -26.43 -38.54 25.63
C ARG A 158 -27.03 -39.66 24.79
N SER A 159 -26.77 -39.66 23.48
CA SER A 159 -27.22 -40.71 22.57
C SER A 159 -26.55 -42.05 22.89
N ASP A 160 -25.27 -42.04 23.25
CA ASP A 160 -24.52 -43.24 23.66
C ASP A 160 -25.01 -43.84 25.00
N ILE A 161 -25.59 -43.03 25.89
CA ILE A 161 -26.15 -43.49 27.18
C ILE A 161 -27.58 -44.05 27.02
N LEU A 162 -28.30 -43.63 25.97
CA LEU A 162 -29.68 -44.02 25.68
C LEU A 162 -29.80 -45.17 24.68
N ALA A 163 -28.70 -45.56 24.03
CA ALA A 163 -28.57 -46.73 23.17
C ALA A 163 -28.08 -47.95 23.98
#